data_AF-A0A2V7ETR9-F1
#
_entry.id   AF-A0A2V7ETR9-F1
#
_cell.length_a   1.000
_cell.length_b   1.000
_cell.length_c   1.000
_cell.angle_alpha   90.00
_cell.angle_beta   90.00
_cell.angle_gamma   90.00
#
_symmetry.space_group_name_H-M   'P 1'
#
loop_
_entity.id
_entity.type
_entity.pdbx_description
1 polymer ?
#
loop_
_entity_poly.entity_id
_entity_poly.type
_entity_poly.pdbx_seq_one_letter_code
_entity_poly.pdbx_strand_id
1 'polypeptide(L)'
;MKRIACVVVLVAAVALVWVAAPAISQPKVVKIGDLGSKVGVFEGYGKYQTMGIQMAVEELNAKGGVLGHKIEIISEDDETKPAPAVRKAEKLILQDDVKLLVGVVSSGATMAVMDVTKKHKTIHWNSVSCAEFMRTTKFHKYYFSNQPDSRMQANGLARYIVDKMGKRVYIFYTDYAMGKSDGRQFKTALEKLGGDVVGVAGAPLDTKDFSPWFGAIN
;
A
#
# COMPACT_ATOMS: atom_id res chain seq x y z
N MET A 1 19.87 -66.11 26.17
CA MET A 1 20.30 -64.70 26.40
C MET A 1 20.58 -63.92 25.11
N LYS A 2 21.28 -64.47 24.11
CA LYS A 2 21.59 -63.74 22.85
C LYS A 2 20.36 -63.39 21.97
N ARG A 3 19.29 -64.19 22.01
CA ARG A 3 18.05 -63.93 21.23
C ARG A 3 17.16 -62.82 21.81
N ILE A 4 17.23 -62.59 23.12
CA ILE A 4 16.46 -61.53 23.81
C ILE A 4 17.12 -60.17 23.58
N ALA A 5 18.46 -60.14 23.51
CA ALA A 5 19.23 -58.92 23.21
C ALA A 5 18.95 -58.36 21.80
N CYS A 6 18.77 -59.21 20.77
CA CYS A 6 18.44 -58.73 19.41
C CYS A 6 17.03 -58.12 19.30
N VAL A 7 16.05 -58.61 20.09
CA VAL A 7 14.68 -58.09 20.06
C VAL A 7 14.59 -56.71 20.74
N VAL A 8 15.35 -56.50 21.82
CA VAL A 8 15.41 -55.21 22.52
C VAL A 8 16.08 -54.12 21.66
N VAL A 9 17.10 -54.49 20.87
CA VAL A 9 17.78 -53.54 19.96
C VAL A 9 16.89 -53.16 18.77
N LEU A 10 16.06 -54.07 18.25
CA LEU A 10 15.11 -53.75 17.17
C LEU A 10 13.96 -52.84 17.63
N VAL A 11 13.44 -53.00 18.85
CA VAL A 11 12.37 -52.15 19.39
C VAL A 11 12.89 -50.73 19.68
N ALA A 12 14.15 -50.59 20.13
CA ALA A 12 14.78 -49.28 20.32
C ALA A 12 15.03 -48.55 18.98
N ALA A 13 15.35 -49.28 17.90
CA ALA A 13 15.56 -48.69 16.57
C ALA A 13 14.25 -48.20 15.92
N VAL A 14 13.11 -48.85 16.17
CA VAL A 14 11.81 -48.41 15.64
C VAL A 14 11.26 -47.18 16.41
N ALA A 15 11.60 -47.03 17.70
CA ALA A 15 11.22 -45.86 18.49
C ALA A 15 11.97 -44.58 18.09
N LEU A 16 13.19 -44.69 17.53
CA LEU A 16 14.01 -43.56 17.08
C LEU A 16 13.63 -43.01 15.69
N VAL A 17 12.84 -43.74 14.90
CA VAL A 17 12.42 -43.31 13.54
C VAL A 17 11.15 -42.44 13.57
N TRP A 18 10.44 -42.37 14.71
CA TRP A 18 9.19 -41.61 14.83
C TRP A 18 9.34 -40.12 15.17
N VAL A 19 10.56 -39.62 15.41
CA VAL A 19 10.77 -38.24 15.91
C VAL A 19 11.23 -37.24 14.84
N ALA A 20 11.33 -37.67 13.58
CA ALA A 20 11.71 -36.80 12.45
C ALA A 20 10.52 -36.37 11.57
N ALA A 21 9.30 -36.31 12.12
CA ALA A 21 8.26 -35.54 11.45
C ALA A 21 8.70 -34.07 11.45
N PRO A 22 8.70 -33.35 10.31
CA PRO A 22 9.01 -31.93 10.30
C PRO A 22 8.08 -31.28 11.32
N ALA A 23 8.64 -30.54 12.28
CA ALA A 23 7.86 -29.82 13.27
C ALA A 23 6.93 -28.87 12.51
N ILE A 24 5.68 -29.28 12.30
CA ILE A 24 4.64 -28.41 11.78
C ILE A 24 4.51 -27.31 12.83
N SER A 25 5.02 -26.12 12.50
CA SER A 25 4.89 -24.93 13.34
C SER A 25 3.44 -24.84 13.77
N GLN A 26 3.21 -24.79 15.09
CA GLN A 26 1.86 -24.65 15.62
C GLN A 26 1.17 -23.45 14.94
N PRO A 27 -0.08 -23.60 14.48
CA PRO A 27 -0.85 -22.49 13.92
C PRO A 27 -0.79 -21.28 14.87
N LYS A 28 -0.24 -20.17 14.38
CA LYS A 28 -0.18 -18.87 15.06
C LYS A 28 -1.07 -17.86 14.35
N VAL A 29 -1.46 -16.83 15.07
CA VAL A 29 -2.09 -15.64 14.49
C VAL A 29 -1.00 -14.71 13.95
N VAL A 30 -1.15 -14.28 12.69
CA VAL A 30 -0.33 -13.25 12.05
C VAL A 30 -1.15 -11.98 11.99
N LYS A 31 -0.66 -10.91 12.62
CA LYS A 31 -1.34 -9.62 12.63
C LYS A 31 -0.92 -8.78 11.44
N ILE A 32 -1.91 -8.17 10.78
CA ILE A 32 -1.70 -7.16 9.73
C ILE A 32 -2.36 -5.85 10.16
N GLY A 33 -1.70 -4.74 9.86
CA GLY A 33 -2.19 -3.39 10.12
C GLY A 33 -2.96 -2.86 8.92
N ASP A 34 -4.21 -2.46 9.12
CA ASP A 34 -4.97 -1.62 8.20
C ASP A 34 -4.85 -0.16 8.66
N LEU A 35 -4.05 0.65 7.95
CA LEU A 35 -3.91 2.07 8.22
C LEU A 35 -4.54 2.87 7.09
N GLY A 36 -5.79 3.28 7.30
CA GLY A 36 -6.60 3.97 6.31
C GLY A 36 -7.14 5.30 6.82
N SER A 37 -7.58 6.15 5.90
CA SER A 37 -8.30 7.38 6.23
C SER A 37 -9.75 7.07 6.51
N LYS A 38 -10.14 7.02 7.79
CA LYS A 38 -11.52 6.69 8.22
C LYS A 38 -12.40 7.91 8.44
N VAL A 39 -11.80 9.10 8.39
CA VAL A 39 -12.48 10.39 8.47
C VAL A 39 -11.94 11.35 7.42
N GLY A 40 -12.70 12.41 7.15
CA GLY A 40 -12.31 13.49 6.26
C GLY A 40 -12.51 13.16 4.78
N VAL A 41 -11.87 13.94 3.91
CA VAL A 41 -12.10 13.91 2.45
C VAL A 41 -11.78 12.58 1.76
N PHE A 42 -11.04 11.69 2.44
CA PHE A 42 -10.68 10.37 1.91
C PHE A 42 -11.37 9.20 2.64
N GLU A 43 -12.36 9.46 3.50
CA GLU A 43 -13.10 8.43 4.26
C GLU A 43 -13.62 7.30 3.36
N GLY A 44 -14.19 7.64 2.20
CA GLY A 44 -14.69 6.64 1.25
C GLY A 44 -13.62 5.67 0.79
N TYR A 45 -12.41 6.16 0.47
CA TYR A 45 -11.28 5.32 0.08
C TYR A 45 -10.81 4.43 1.24
N GLY A 46 -10.73 4.96 2.45
CA GLY A 46 -10.37 4.16 3.63
C GLY A 46 -11.38 3.05 3.90
N LYS A 47 -12.69 3.34 3.78
CA LYS A 47 -13.74 2.34 3.90
C LYS A 47 -13.56 1.20 2.88
N TYR A 48 -13.35 1.52 1.61
CA TYR A 48 -13.15 0.49 0.58
C TYR A 48 -11.86 -0.30 0.78
N GLN A 49 -10.78 0.34 1.26
CA GLN A 49 -9.56 -0.36 1.67
C GLN A 49 -9.84 -1.38 2.78
N THR A 50 -10.48 -0.96 3.87
CA THR A 50 -10.81 -1.87 5.00
C THR A 50 -11.69 -3.02 4.54
N MET A 51 -12.70 -2.75 3.71
CA MET A 51 -13.55 -3.81 3.14
C MET A 51 -12.77 -4.80 2.29
N GLY A 52 -11.86 -4.33 1.43
CA GLY A 52 -11.03 -5.20 0.60
C GLY A 52 -10.05 -6.06 1.40
N ILE A 53 -9.44 -5.50 2.44
CA ILE A 53 -8.57 -6.24 3.37
C ILE A 53 -9.37 -7.31 4.11
N GLN A 54 -10.54 -6.94 4.64
CA GLN A 54 -11.42 -7.85 5.36
C GLN A 54 -11.84 -9.04 4.49
N MET A 55 -12.31 -8.77 3.27
CA MET A 55 -12.70 -9.81 2.32
C MET A 55 -11.54 -10.77 2.00
N ALA A 56 -10.35 -10.24 1.72
CA ALA A 56 -9.18 -11.06 1.42
C ALA A 56 -8.76 -11.93 2.62
N VAL A 57 -8.79 -11.38 3.84
CA VAL A 57 -8.45 -12.11 5.07
C VAL A 57 -9.47 -13.19 5.38
N GLU A 58 -10.77 -12.91 5.21
CA GLU A 58 -11.84 -13.90 5.39
C GLU A 58 -11.67 -15.09 4.44
N GLU A 59 -11.44 -14.83 3.16
CA GLU A 59 -11.21 -15.87 2.15
C GLU A 59 -9.97 -16.71 2.46
N LEU A 60 -8.85 -16.07 2.85
CA LEU A 60 -7.61 -16.76 3.20
C LEU A 60 -7.79 -17.60 4.47
N ASN A 61 -8.41 -17.04 5.50
CA ASN A 61 -8.67 -17.74 6.74
C ASN A 61 -9.63 -18.92 6.53
N ALA A 62 -10.66 -18.79 5.69
CA ALA A 62 -11.56 -19.88 5.34
C ALA A 62 -10.82 -21.06 4.67
N LYS A 63 -9.75 -20.77 3.92
CA LYS A 63 -8.87 -21.77 3.26
C LYS A 63 -7.76 -22.33 4.17
N GLY A 64 -7.84 -22.10 5.49
CA GLY A 64 -6.85 -22.59 6.45
C GLY A 64 -5.75 -21.58 6.80
N GLY A 65 -5.84 -20.35 6.29
CA GLY A 65 -4.87 -19.30 6.53
C GLY A 65 -3.65 -19.36 5.60
N VAL A 66 -2.62 -18.58 5.91
CA VAL A 66 -1.37 -18.53 5.13
C VAL A 66 -0.34 -19.42 5.82
N LEU A 67 0.13 -20.46 5.12
CA LEU A 67 1.04 -21.47 5.69
C LEU A 67 0.49 -22.10 6.99
N GLY A 68 -0.84 -22.23 7.12
CA GLY A 68 -1.51 -22.73 8.32
C GLY A 68 -1.72 -21.69 9.43
N HIS A 69 -1.31 -20.44 9.22
CA HIS A 69 -1.48 -19.34 10.17
C HIS A 69 -2.71 -18.49 9.86
N LYS A 70 -3.55 -18.24 10.87
CA LYS A 70 -4.70 -17.33 10.72
C LYS A 70 -4.23 -15.88 10.71
N ILE A 71 -4.91 -15.05 9.94
CA ILE A 71 -4.64 -13.61 9.86
C ILE A 71 -5.63 -12.85 10.75
N GLU A 72 -5.13 -11.90 11.54
CA GLU A 72 -5.92 -10.94 12.31
C GLU A 72 -5.64 -9.53 11.78
N ILE A 73 -6.69 -8.74 11.60
CA ILE A 73 -6.60 -7.34 11.16
C ILE A 73 -6.65 -6.43 12.38
N ILE A 74 -5.69 -5.52 12.48
CA ILE A 74 -5.71 -4.42 13.45
C ILE A 74 -5.80 -3.12 12.66
N SER A 75 -6.90 -2.40 12.85
CA SER A 75 -7.26 -1.26 11.99
C SER A 75 -7.20 0.06 12.75
N GLU A 76 -6.46 1.03 12.22
CA GLU A 76 -6.26 2.36 12.80
C GLU A 76 -6.62 3.46 11.79
N ASP A 77 -7.03 4.62 12.30
CA ASP A 77 -7.35 5.80 11.50
C ASP A 77 -6.14 6.74 11.42
N ASP A 78 -5.75 7.11 10.20
CA ASP A 78 -4.67 8.06 9.95
C ASP A 78 -5.14 9.53 9.99
N GLU A 79 -6.44 9.77 10.20
CA GLU A 79 -7.10 11.08 10.23
C GLU A 79 -6.84 11.94 8.97
N THR A 80 -6.47 11.31 7.85
CA THR A 80 -6.03 11.97 6.61
C THR A 80 -4.81 12.89 6.82
N LYS A 81 -3.99 12.67 7.84
CA LYS A 81 -2.90 13.59 8.23
C LYS A 81 -1.59 12.86 8.49
N PRO A 82 -0.43 13.43 8.07
CA PRO A 82 0.88 12.78 8.29
C PRO A 82 1.22 12.49 9.75
N ALA A 83 0.96 13.43 10.67
CA ALA A 83 1.37 13.26 12.07
C ALA A 83 0.58 12.15 12.80
N PRO A 84 -0.76 12.08 12.73
CA PRO A 84 -1.50 10.92 13.22
C PRO A 84 -1.09 9.61 12.52
N ALA A 85 -0.92 9.62 11.19
CA ALA A 85 -0.49 8.44 10.43
C ALA A 85 0.81 7.83 10.97
N VAL A 86 1.82 8.67 11.25
CA VAL A 86 3.11 8.23 11.83
C VAL A 86 2.90 7.58 13.19
N ARG A 87 2.16 8.23 14.11
CA ARG A 87 1.91 7.68 15.45
C ARG A 87 1.17 6.35 15.40
N LYS A 88 0.18 6.23 14.52
CA LYS A 88 -0.61 5.00 14.37
C LYS A 88 0.18 3.87 13.71
N ALA A 89 1.03 4.20 12.72
CA ALA A 89 1.97 3.23 12.16
C ALA A 89 2.95 2.71 13.23
N GLU A 90 3.52 3.59 14.06
CA GLU A 90 4.39 3.19 15.16
C GLU A 90 3.66 2.32 16.19
N LYS A 91 2.41 2.65 16.55
CA LYS A 91 1.58 1.80 17.43
C LYS A 91 1.39 0.40 16.82
N LEU A 92 0.92 0.33 15.58
CA LEU A 92 0.67 -0.93 14.88
C LEU A 92 1.94 -1.80 14.85
N ILE A 93 3.10 -1.20 14.59
CA ILE A 93 4.37 -1.91 14.46
C ILE A 93 4.94 -2.33 15.82
N LEU A 94 4.99 -1.40 16.78
CA LEU A 94 5.74 -1.58 18.03
C LEU A 94 4.91 -2.19 19.16
N GLN A 95 3.61 -1.91 19.20
CA GLN A 95 2.71 -2.38 20.25
C GLN A 95 1.88 -3.57 19.76
N ASP A 96 1.32 -3.47 18.56
CA ASP A 96 0.44 -4.51 18.03
C ASP A 96 1.19 -5.62 17.28
N ASP A 97 2.49 -5.46 17.04
CA ASP A 97 3.40 -6.41 16.36
C ASP A 97 2.91 -6.86 14.96
N VAL A 98 2.35 -5.92 14.19
CA VAL A 98 1.91 -6.23 12.81
C VAL A 98 3.10 -6.55 11.91
N LYS A 99 2.97 -7.59 11.08
CA LYS A 99 4.02 -8.02 10.13
C LYS A 99 3.93 -7.33 8.78
N LEU A 100 2.75 -6.80 8.47
CA LEU A 100 2.42 -6.11 7.24
C LEU A 100 1.56 -4.90 7.59
N LEU A 101 1.89 -3.73 7.06
CA LEU A 101 1.04 -2.55 7.11
C LEU A 101 0.48 -2.28 5.72
N VAL A 102 -0.84 -2.28 5.58
CA VAL A 102 -1.57 -1.99 4.35
C VAL A 102 -2.17 -0.57 4.43
N GLY A 103 -2.03 0.20 3.36
CA GLY A 103 -2.32 1.64 3.32
C GLY A 103 -1.10 2.45 2.89
N VAL A 104 -1.08 3.77 2.90
CA VAL A 104 -2.08 4.72 3.40
C VAL A 104 -2.76 5.42 2.21
N VAL A 105 -3.88 6.10 2.44
CA VAL A 105 -4.66 6.71 1.35
C VAL A 105 -4.00 7.97 0.77
N SER A 106 -3.68 8.95 1.62
CA SER A 106 -3.03 10.18 1.18
C SER A 106 -1.55 9.94 0.84
N SER A 107 -1.08 10.46 -0.31
CA SER A 107 0.34 10.37 -0.68
C SER A 107 1.26 11.08 0.32
N GLY A 108 0.79 12.18 0.94
CA GLY A 108 1.56 12.89 1.96
C GLY A 108 1.74 12.07 3.24
N ALA A 109 0.66 11.45 3.71
CA ALA A 109 0.70 10.56 4.87
C ALA A 109 1.51 9.29 4.59
N THR A 110 1.36 8.72 3.38
CA THR A 110 2.13 7.54 2.96
C THR A 110 3.62 7.81 2.98
N MET A 111 4.11 8.93 2.45
CA MET A 111 5.53 9.28 2.51
C MET A 111 6.06 9.37 3.94
N ALA A 112 5.26 9.90 4.89
CA ALA A 112 5.66 9.95 6.28
C ALA A 112 5.71 8.55 6.92
N VAL A 113 4.74 7.68 6.60
CA VAL A 113 4.71 6.29 7.08
C VAL A 113 5.83 5.44 6.47
N MET A 114 6.26 5.72 5.24
CA MET A 114 7.41 5.05 4.62
C MET A 114 8.70 5.22 5.45
N ASP A 115 8.93 6.39 6.04
CA ASP A 115 10.09 6.59 6.92
C ASP A 115 10.01 5.72 8.19
N VAL A 116 8.81 5.54 8.74
CA VAL A 116 8.56 4.64 9.89
C VAL A 116 8.80 3.18 9.51
N THR A 117 8.20 2.72 8.41
CA THR A 117 8.29 1.31 7.97
C THR A 117 9.72 0.97 7.53
N LYS A 118 10.45 1.93 6.94
CA LYS A 118 11.89 1.80 6.66
C LYS A 118 12.72 1.66 7.94
N LYS A 119 12.48 2.51 8.96
CA LYS A 119 13.18 2.46 10.25
C LYS A 119 12.96 1.12 10.96
N HIS A 120 11.72 0.64 10.97
CA HIS A 120 11.35 -0.58 11.69
C HIS A 120 11.41 -1.86 10.85
N LYS A 121 11.79 -1.75 9.56
CA LYS A 121 11.91 -2.90 8.64
C LYS A 121 10.60 -3.66 8.43
N THR A 122 9.46 -2.97 8.53
CA THR A 122 8.13 -3.54 8.36
C THR A 122 7.70 -3.43 6.90
N ILE A 123 7.10 -4.50 6.35
CA ILE A 123 6.55 -4.45 5.00
C ILE A 123 5.38 -3.46 4.97
N HIS A 124 5.45 -2.53 4.03
CA HIS A 124 4.44 -1.53 3.75
C HIS A 124 3.85 -1.79 2.36
N TRP A 125 2.57 -2.16 2.33
CA TRP A 125 1.82 -2.39 1.10
C TRP A 125 0.86 -1.24 0.83
N ASN A 126 1.25 -0.36 -0.09
CA ASN A 126 0.42 0.74 -0.53
C ASN A 126 -0.65 0.32 -1.53
N SER A 127 -1.90 0.50 -1.12
CA SER A 127 -3.14 0.12 -1.81
C SER A 127 -3.78 1.26 -2.62
N VAL A 128 -3.46 2.54 -2.34
CA VAL A 128 -4.23 3.68 -2.88
C VAL A 128 -3.36 4.84 -3.38
N SER A 129 -2.37 5.28 -2.61
CA SER A 129 -1.63 6.50 -2.94
C SER A 129 -0.73 6.36 -4.18
N CYS A 130 -0.60 7.41 -4.99
CA CYS A 130 -0.01 7.29 -6.34
C CYS A 130 1.16 8.25 -6.67
N ALA A 131 1.52 9.19 -5.79
CA ALA A 131 2.63 10.12 -6.07
C ALA A 131 3.93 9.38 -6.44
N GLU A 132 4.57 9.85 -7.51
CA GLU A 132 5.78 9.28 -8.11
C GLU A 132 6.96 9.18 -7.14
N PHE A 133 7.09 10.12 -6.21
CA PHE A 133 8.25 10.22 -5.32
C PHE A 133 8.42 8.97 -4.46
N MET A 134 7.31 8.33 -4.10
CA MET A 134 7.28 7.07 -3.35
C MET A 134 8.02 5.94 -4.06
N ARG A 135 8.15 6.01 -5.39
CA ARG A 135 8.77 4.98 -6.23
C ARG A 135 9.96 5.47 -7.05
N THR A 136 10.43 6.69 -6.77
CA THR A 136 11.59 7.28 -7.46
C THR A 136 12.67 7.70 -6.49
N THR A 137 12.35 8.57 -5.53
CA THR A 137 13.34 9.19 -4.64
C THR A 137 13.20 8.76 -3.18
N LYS A 138 12.01 8.31 -2.78
CA LYS A 138 11.69 7.91 -1.40
C LYS A 138 11.57 6.39 -1.21
N PHE A 139 11.69 5.62 -2.28
CA PHE A 139 11.52 4.16 -2.23
C PHE A 139 12.51 3.48 -1.28
N HIS A 140 12.11 2.34 -0.73
CA HIS A 140 12.98 1.47 0.05
C HIS A 140 12.52 0.02 -0.07
N LYS A 141 13.39 -0.92 0.29
CA LYS A 141 13.17 -2.38 0.10
C LYS A 141 11.98 -2.99 0.85
N TYR A 142 11.31 -2.22 1.71
CA TYR A 142 10.14 -2.68 2.46
C TYR A 142 8.83 -2.07 1.94
N TYR A 143 8.88 -1.22 0.92
CA TYR A 143 7.71 -0.58 0.35
C TYR A 143 7.32 -1.26 -0.97
N PHE A 144 6.05 -1.64 -1.06
CA PHE A 144 5.43 -2.27 -2.22
C PHE A 144 4.13 -1.54 -2.56
N SER A 145 3.72 -1.57 -3.82
CA SER A 145 2.46 -0.98 -4.25
C SER A 145 1.88 -1.74 -5.43
N ASN A 146 0.56 -1.92 -5.42
CA ASN A 146 -0.20 -2.55 -6.51
C ASN A 146 -0.82 -1.54 -7.49
N GLN A 147 -0.67 -0.24 -7.26
CA GLN A 147 -1.21 0.81 -8.12
C GLN A 147 -0.17 1.28 -9.12
N PRO A 148 -0.49 1.81 -10.31
CA PRO A 148 0.46 2.60 -11.09
C PRO A 148 0.82 3.90 -10.35
N ASP A 149 2.01 4.47 -10.58
CA ASP A 149 2.32 5.82 -10.09
C ASP A 149 1.89 6.90 -11.10
N SER A 150 1.92 8.17 -10.68
CA SER A 150 1.61 9.32 -11.54
C SER A 150 2.40 9.34 -12.85
N ARG A 151 3.63 8.79 -12.91
CA ARG A 151 4.43 8.74 -14.15
C ARG A 151 3.87 7.71 -15.10
N MET A 152 3.53 6.52 -14.59
CA MET A 152 2.92 5.46 -15.40
C MET A 152 1.58 5.93 -15.96
N GLN A 153 0.75 6.57 -15.12
CA GLN A 153 -0.55 7.13 -15.53
C GLN A 153 -0.37 8.24 -16.58
N ALA A 154 0.52 9.20 -16.34
CA ALA A 154 0.80 10.30 -17.26
C ALA A 154 1.31 9.80 -18.62
N ASN A 155 2.31 8.90 -18.64
CA ASN A 155 2.84 8.38 -19.89
C ASN A 155 1.83 7.49 -20.64
N GLY A 156 0.98 6.75 -19.91
CA GLY A 156 -0.07 5.94 -20.52
C GLY A 156 -1.15 6.76 -21.23
N LEU A 157 -1.52 7.92 -20.67
CA LEU A 157 -2.59 8.75 -21.20
C LEU A 157 -2.12 9.87 -22.14
N ALA A 158 -0.92 10.43 -21.92
CA ALA A 158 -0.43 11.60 -22.67
C ALA A 158 -0.39 11.36 -24.19
N ARG A 159 0.01 10.14 -24.62
CA ARG A 159 0.02 9.79 -26.04
C ARG A 159 -1.36 9.84 -26.66
N TYR A 160 -2.35 9.30 -25.97
CA TYR A 160 -3.73 9.34 -26.44
C TYR A 160 -4.24 10.78 -26.54
N ILE A 161 -3.93 11.64 -25.54
CA ILE A 161 -4.32 13.05 -25.56
C ILE A 161 -3.76 13.74 -26.82
N VAL A 162 -2.45 13.69 -27.03
CA VAL A 162 -1.79 14.36 -28.16
C VAL A 162 -2.28 13.84 -29.51
N ASP A 163 -2.49 12.52 -29.64
CA ASP A 163 -2.85 11.92 -30.93
C ASP A 163 -4.35 12.04 -31.26
N LYS A 164 -5.23 12.06 -30.26
CA LYS A 164 -6.69 11.90 -30.45
C LYS A 164 -7.53 13.07 -29.94
N MET A 165 -7.06 13.79 -28.93
CA MET A 165 -7.85 14.84 -28.27
C MET A 165 -7.37 16.25 -28.67
N GLY A 166 -6.08 16.38 -28.95
CA GLY A 166 -5.47 17.64 -29.38
C GLY A 166 -4.16 17.92 -28.66
N LYS A 167 -3.40 18.86 -29.22
CA LYS A 167 -2.07 19.23 -28.70
C LYS A 167 -2.11 20.33 -27.66
N ARG A 168 -3.06 21.28 -27.73
CA ARG A 168 -3.22 22.33 -26.70
C ARG A 168 -3.94 21.76 -25.49
N VAL A 169 -3.28 21.76 -24.33
CA VAL A 169 -3.80 21.15 -23.09
C VAL A 169 -3.65 22.13 -21.93
N TYR A 170 -4.73 22.33 -21.18
CA TYR A 170 -4.70 22.97 -19.87
C TYR A 170 -4.75 21.90 -18.79
N ILE A 171 -3.85 21.95 -17.81
CA ILE A 171 -3.79 20.97 -16.72
C ILE A 171 -4.46 21.56 -15.48
N PHE A 172 -5.48 20.86 -14.99
CA PHE A 172 -6.16 21.21 -13.74
C PHE A 172 -6.08 20.04 -12.77
N TYR A 173 -5.67 20.29 -11.52
CA TYR A 173 -5.45 19.25 -10.51
C TYR A 173 -5.87 19.70 -9.10
N THR A 174 -5.95 18.74 -8.16
CA THR A 174 -6.21 19.04 -6.74
C THR A 174 -4.91 19.33 -5.98
N ASP A 175 -4.81 20.46 -5.27
CA ASP A 175 -3.56 21.01 -4.71
C ASP A 175 -3.06 20.29 -3.45
N TYR A 176 -2.67 19.03 -3.62
CA TYR A 176 -1.99 18.23 -2.61
C TYR A 176 -0.90 17.39 -3.26
N ALA A 177 -0.19 16.57 -2.48
CA ALA A 177 0.98 15.84 -2.94
C ALA A 177 0.77 15.03 -4.24
N MET A 178 -0.35 14.30 -4.36
CA MET A 178 -0.64 13.54 -5.59
C MET A 178 -0.97 14.47 -6.76
N GLY A 179 -1.91 15.43 -6.61
CA GLY A 179 -2.26 16.29 -7.74
C GLY A 179 -1.08 17.14 -8.23
N LYS A 180 -0.20 17.58 -7.33
CA LYS A 180 1.07 18.22 -7.71
C LYS A 180 2.00 17.27 -8.48
N SER A 181 2.05 16.00 -8.09
CA SER A 181 2.75 14.94 -8.84
C SER A 181 2.14 14.78 -10.23
N ASP A 182 0.84 14.54 -10.33
CA ASP A 182 0.16 14.36 -11.61
C ASP A 182 0.36 15.56 -12.53
N GLY A 183 0.15 16.79 -12.03
CA GLY A 183 0.33 18.00 -12.84
C GLY A 183 1.73 18.10 -13.45
N ARG A 184 2.78 17.81 -12.66
CA ARG A 184 4.17 17.78 -13.18
C ARG A 184 4.40 16.64 -14.16
N GLN A 185 3.92 15.43 -13.85
CA GLN A 185 4.15 14.26 -14.69
C GLN A 185 3.40 14.35 -16.02
N PHE A 186 2.16 14.82 -16.02
CA PHE A 186 1.39 15.08 -17.23
C PHE A 186 2.01 16.19 -18.07
N LYS A 187 2.42 17.31 -17.46
CA LYS A 187 3.11 18.38 -18.19
C LYS A 187 4.34 17.84 -18.92
N THR A 188 5.18 17.11 -18.20
CA THR A 188 6.41 16.51 -18.74
C THR A 188 6.11 15.51 -19.87
N ALA A 189 5.12 14.63 -19.68
CA ALA A 189 4.77 13.61 -20.67
C ALA A 189 4.15 14.22 -21.94
N LEU A 190 3.28 15.24 -21.80
CA LEU A 190 2.65 15.94 -22.91
C LEU A 190 3.68 16.73 -23.74
N GLU A 191 4.53 17.52 -23.08
CA GLU A 191 5.56 18.32 -23.76
C GLU A 191 6.54 17.42 -24.54
N LYS A 192 6.94 16.28 -23.97
CA LYS A 192 7.80 15.30 -24.64
C LYS A 192 7.18 14.73 -25.93
N LEU A 193 5.86 14.70 -26.01
CA LEU A 193 5.11 14.20 -27.17
C LEU A 193 4.71 15.31 -28.15
N GLY A 194 5.15 16.55 -27.92
CA GLY A 194 4.82 17.71 -28.75
C GLY A 194 3.44 18.31 -28.46
N GLY A 195 2.89 18.06 -27.26
CA GLY A 195 1.77 18.82 -26.71
C GLY A 195 2.21 20.22 -26.27
N ASP A 196 1.29 21.17 -26.37
CA ASP A 196 1.40 22.56 -25.93
C ASP A 196 0.61 22.73 -24.63
N VAL A 197 1.31 22.76 -23.49
CA VAL A 197 0.67 22.94 -22.18
C VAL A 197 0.47 24.43 -21.92
N VAL A 198 -0.74 24.91 -22.16
CA VAL A 198 -1.07 26.35 -22.15
C VAL A 198 -1.32 26.92 -20.75
N GLY A 199 -1.47 26.07 -19.74
CA GLY A 199 -1.68 26.48 -18.37
C GLY A 199 -1.74 25.30 -17.41
N VAL A 200 -1.46 25.60 -16.14
CA VAL A 200 -1.48 24.63 -15.05
C VAL A 200 -2.07 25.31 -13.82
N ALA A 201 -3.11 24.72 -13.23
CA ALA A 201 -3.68 25.22 -11.99
C ALA A 201 -4.10 24.13 -11.02
N GLY A 202 -3.92 24.43 -9.73
CA GLY A 202 -4.33 23.59 -8.62
C GLY A 202 -5.47 24.23 -7.84
N ALA A 203 -6.49 23.45 -7.47
CA ALA A 203 -7.53 23.88 -6.53
C ALA A 203 -7.35 23.17 -5.18
N PRO A 204 -7.52 23.85 -4.03
CA PRO A 204 -7.49 23.22 -2.70
C PRO A 204 -8.36 21.96 -2.61
N LEU A 205 -7.96 21.01 -1.76
CA LEU A 205 -8.59 19.69 -1.65
C LEU A 205 -10.07 19.73 -1.25
N ASP A 206 -10.49 20.76 -0.53
CA ASP A 206 -11.85 20.99 -0.04
C ASP A 206 -12.65 22.00 -0.90
N THR A 207 -12.14 22.36 -2.08
CA THR A 207 -12.80 23.28 -3.01
C THR A 207 -14.18 22.75 -3.42
N LYS A 208 -15.22 23.58 -3.27
CA LYS A 208 -16.60 23.29 -3.68
C LYS A 208 -17.05 24.06 -4.92
N ASP A 209 -16.48 25.25 -5.12
CA ASP A 209 -16.75 26.09 -6.30
C ASP A 209 -15.48 26.18 -7.14
N PHE A 210 -15.57 25.67 -8.37
CA PHE A 210 -14.47 25.62 -9.33
C PHE A 210 -14.54 26.74 -10.37
N SER A 211 -15.57 27.59 -10.33
CA SER A 211 -15.78 28.69 -11.30
C SER A 211 -14.54 29.59 -11.49
N PRO A 212 -13.76 29.96 -10.45
CA PRO A 212 -12.57 30.79 -10.62
C PRO A 212 -11.49 30.20 -11.52
N TRP A 213 -11.43 28.87 -11.68
CA TRP A 213 -10.39 28.21 -12.48
C TRP A 213 -10.77 28.06 -13.96
N PHE A 214 -12.07 28.05 -14.30
CA PHE A 214 -12.51 27.93 -15.68
C PHE A 214 -12.28 29.22 -16.49
N GLY A 215 -12.35 30.39 -15.85
CA GLY A 215 -12.03 31.66 -16.51
C GLY A 215 -10.56 31.79 -16.95
N ALA A 216 -9.67 30.94 -16.44
CA ALA A 216 -8.26 30.89 -16.84
C ALA A 216 -7.99 29.98 -18.05
N ILE A 217 -8.99 29.20 -18.49
CA ILE A 217 -8.90 28.31 -19.65
C ILE A 217 -9.31 29.11 -20.90
N ASN A 218 -8.33 29.67 -21.60
CA ASN A 218 -8.51 30.40 -22.86
C ASN A 218 -8.34 29.52 -24.09
#